data_AF-A0A524GKP1-F1
#
_entry.id   AF-A0A524GKP1-F1
#
_cell.length_a   1.000
_cell.length_b   1.000
_cell.length_c   1.000
_cell.angle_alpha   90.00
_cell.angle_beta   90.00
_cell.angle_gamma   90.00
#
_symmetry.space_group_name_H-M   'P 1'
#
loop_
_entity.id
_entity.type
_entity.pdbx_description
1 polymer ?
#
loop_
_entity_poly.entity_id
_entity_poly.type
_entity_poly.pdbx_seq_one_letter_code
_entity_poly.pdbx_strand_id
1 'polypeptide(L)'
;GNVVVTKEDIVMNSDKISLYYIDHNGDNEKTSTGMMRSGAIDRIEAEGNVKIEKEDRFITGKRAIFYNGDQKIIIQGNAVMKDGENVISGDTITFFLKENRGVVESSGNGRVTATISPDEKIE
;
A
#
# COMPACT_ATOMS: atom_id res chain seq x y z
N GLY A 1 -3.32 14.44 -10.71
CA GLY A 1 -4.23 14.97 -9.68
C GLY A 1 -3.51 14.90 -8.35
N ASN A 2 -4.14 15.28 -7.24
CA ASN A 2 -3.59 15.04 -5.91
C ASN A 2 -4.69 14.30 -5.14
N VAL A 3 -4.52 12.99 -4.97
CA VAL A 3 -5.53 12.10 -4.41
C VAL A 3 -5.03 11.59 -3.07
N VAL A 4 -5.87 11.75 -2.05
CA VAL A 4 -5.60 11.24 -0.70
C VAL A 4 -6.68 10.22 -0.35
N VAL A 5 -6.27 9.04 0.09
CA VAL A 5 -7.15 7.98 0.60
C VAL A 5 -6.80 7.74 2.05
N THR A 6 -7.81 7.80 2.91
CA THR A 6 -7.67 7.47 4.33
C THR A 6 -8.51 6.24 4.63
N LYS A 7 -7.90 5.21 5.21
CA LYS A 7 -8.59 4.02 5.69
C LYS A 7 -8.04 3.65 7.06
N GLU A 8 -8.90 3.68 8.07
CA GLU A 8 -8.49 3.51 9.47
C GLU A 8 -7.35 4.50 9.80
N ASP A 9 -6.14 3.99 10.06
CA ASP A 9 -4.95 4.79 10.39
C ASP A 9 -3.97 4.93 9.21
N ILE A 10 -4.36 4.45 8.02
CA ILE A 10 -3.52 4.49 6.81
C ILE A 10 -3.93 5.68 5.96
N VAL A 11 -2.97 6.55 5.65
CA VAL A 11 -3.11 7.66 4.70
C VAL A 11 -2.26 7.38 3.47
N MET A 12 -2.87 7.32 2.28
CA MET A 12 -2.19 7.15 1.00
C MET A 12 -2.38 8.38 0.12
N ASN A 13 -1.28 8.93 -0.36
CA ASN A 13 -1.24 10.03 -1.32
C ASN A 13 -0.77 9.51 -2.68
N SER A 14 -1.33 10.02 -3.77
CA SER A 14 -0.93 9.68 -5.15
C SER A 14 -1.41 10.70 -6.18
N ASP A 15 -0.86 10.62 -7.40
CA ASP A 15 -1.28 11.50 -8.50
C ASP A 15 -2.62 11.07 -9.10
N LYS A 16 -2.87 9.75 -9.13
CA LYS A 16 -4.08 9.14 -9.69
C LYS A 16 -4.44 7.86 -8.94
N ILE A 17 -5.74 7.63 -8.73
CA ILE A 17 -6.27 6.38 -8.21
C ILE A 17 -7.28 5.79 -9.18
N SER A 18 -7.19 4.48 -9.38
CA SER A 18 -8.14 3.66 -10.14
C SER A 18 -8.74 2.62 -9.21
N LEU A 19 -10.07 2.57 -9.13
CA LEU A 19 -10.82 1.64 -8.31
C LEU A 19 -11.42 0.56 -9.21
N TYR A 20 -11.18 -0.70 -8.87
CA TYR A 20 -11.74 -1.86 -9.55
C TYR A 20 -12.73 -2.52 -8.61
N TYR A 21 -13.94 -2.76 -9.11
CA TYR A 21 -15.02 -3.39 -8.36
C TYR A 21 -15.21 -4.82 -8.82
N ILE A 22 -15.57 -5.72 -7.89
CA ILE A 22 -16.03 -7.05 -8.26
C ILE A 22 -17.40 -6.86 -8.89
N ASP A 23 -17.53 -7.21 -10.16
CA ASP A 23 -18.83 -7.21 -10.83
C ASP A 23 -19.66 -8.37 -10.27
N HIS A 24 -20.51 -8.05 -9.29
CA HIS A 24 -21.58 -8.94 -8.86
C HIS A 24 -22.65 -8.92 -9.95
N ASN A 25 -22.45 -9.73 -10.97
CA ASN A 25 -23.43 -9.92 -12.03
C ASN A 25 -24.64 -10.66 -11.43
N GLY A 26 -25.61 -9.90 -10.94
CA GLY A 26 -26.85 -10.40 -10.33
C GLY A 26 -27.16 -9.75 -8.98
N ASP A 27 -27.62 -8.49 -8.99
CA ASP A 27 -29.01 -8.15 -8.69
C ASP A 27 -29.21 -6.64 -8.71
N ASN A 28 -30.33 -6.24 -9.29
CA ASN A 28 -30.75 -4.86 -9.46
C ASN A 28 -30.88 -4.17 -8.10
N GLU A 29 -30.09 -3.13 -7.83
CA GLU A 29 -30.59 -2.01 -7.02
C GLU A 29 -29.72 -0.75 -7.16
N LYS A 30 -30.39 0.30 -7.66
CA LYS A 30 -29.92 1.68 -7.65
C LYS A 30 -29.54 2.08 -6.22
N THR A 31 -28.34 2.60 -6.00
CA THR A 31 -28.14 3.59 -4.92
C THR A 31 -27.03 4.56 -5.28
N SER A 32 -27.43 5.82 -5.30
CA SER A 32 -26.69 7.02 -5.62
C SER A 32 -25.61 7.33 -4.57
N THR A 33 -24.58 8.05 -5.02
CA THR A 33 -23.86 9.12 -4.30
C THR A 33 -23.47 8.88 -2.84
N GLY A 34 -22.16 8.68 -2.62
CA GLY A 34 -21.48 9.37 -1.53
C GLY A 34 -20.94 8.55 -0.35
N MET A 35 -21.28 7.27 -0.23
CA MET A 35 -20.67 6.41 0.80
C MET A 35 -20.39 5.02 0.22
N MET A 36 -19.16 4.90 -0.27
CA MET A 36 -18.59 3.72 -0.91
C MET A 36 -18.63 2.54 0.07
N ARG A 37 -19.56 1.61 -0.15
CA ARG A 37 -19.60 0.35 0.60
C ARG A 37 -18.29 -0.41 0.32
N SER A 38 -17.43 -0.50 1.33
CA SER A 38 -16.14 -1.21 1.31
C SER A 38 -16.22 -2.70 0.89
N GLY A 39 -17.42 -3.24 0.69
CA GLY A 39 -17.65 -4.62 0.25
C GLY A 39 -17.58 -4.87 -1.26
N ALA A 40 -17.64 -3.83 -2.12
CA ALA A 40 -17.68 -4.03 -3.58
C ALA A 40 -16.31 -3.85 -4.28
N ILE A 41 -15.30 -3.33 -3.58
CA ILE A 41 -13.99 -3.04 -4.19
C ILE A 41 -13.16 -4.33 -4.25
N ASP A 42 -12.73 -4.69 -5.46
CA ASP A 42 -11.78 -5.78 -5.72
C ASP A 42 -10.35 -5.33 -5.40
N ARG A 43 -9.91 -4.26 -6.08
CA ARG A 43 -8.57 -3.69 -5.93
C ARG A 43 -8.54 -2.19 -6.17
N ILE A 44 -7.56 -1.54 -5.55
CA ILE A 44 -7.28 -0.11 -5.67
C ILE A 44 -5.87 0.03 -6.23
N GLU A 45 -5.72 0.75 -7.34
CA GLU A 45 -4.43 1.05 -7.94
C GLU A 45 -4.13 2.54 -7.81
N ALA A 46 -3.07 2.89 -7.11
CA ALA A 46 -2.56 4.24 -6.98
C ALA A 46 -1.29 4.39 -7.81
N GLU A 47 -1.20 5.45 -8.60
CA GLU A 47 -0.09 5.72 -9.51
C GLU A 47 0.41 7.16 -9.37
N GLY A 48 1.73 7.31 -9.42
CA GLY A 48 2.42 8.60 -9.35
C GLY A 48 2.59 9.07 -7.91
N ASN A 49 3.85 9.35 -7.55
CA ASN A 49 4.28 9.88 -6.23
C ASN A 49 3.56 9.22 -5.05
N VAL A 50 3.48 7.88 -5.04
CA VAL A 50 2.72 7.18 -4.02
C VAL A 50 3.44 7.27 -2.68
N LYS A 51 2.75 7.80 -1.68
CA LYS A 51 3.22 7.87 -0.29
C LYS A 51 2.15 7.33 0.64
N ILE A 52 2.46 6.25 1.34
CA ILE A 52 1.63 5.62 2.36
C ILE A 52 2.24 5.94 3.72
N GLU A 53 1.40 6.36 4.65
CA GLU A 53 1.75 6.72 6.01
C GLU A 53 0.82 5.99 6.97
N LYS A 54 1.40 5.32 7.97
CA LYS A 54 0.67 4.67 9.05
C LYS A 54 1.47 4.82 10.34
N GLU A 55 0.98 5.63 11.27
CA GLU A 55 1.69 5.95 12.52
C GLU A 55 3.13 6.42 12.22
N ASP A 56 4.17 5.74 12.71
CA ASP A 56 5.58 6.08 12.45
C ASP A 56 6.18 5.40 11.21
N ARG A 57 5.34 4.71 10.41
CA ARG A 57 5.75 3.98 9.20
C ARG A 57 5.43 4.75 7.94
N PHE A 58 6.42 4.87 7.07
CA PHE A 58 6.30 5.53 5.78
C PHE A 58 6.72 4.59 4.66
N ILE A 59 5.89 4.45 3.63
CA ILE A 59 6.22 3.69 2.44
C ILE A 59 6.06 4.60 1.23
N THR A 60 7.06 4.66 0.38
CA THR A 60 7.03 5.45 -0.86
C THR A 60 7.29 4.55 -2.06
N GLY A 61 6.74 4.92 -3.21
CA GLY A 61 6.97 4.22 -4.47
C GLY A 61 6.31 4.90 -5.67
N LYS A 62 6.48 4.33 -6.85
CA LYS A 62 5.86 4.85 -8.08
C LYS A 62 4.40 4.41 -8.26
N ARG A 63 4.08 3.20 -7.80
CA ARG A 63 2.75 2.59 -7.91
C ARG A 63 2.44 1.77 -6.67
N ALA A 64 1.20 1.78 -6.22
CA ALA A 64 0.72 0.86 -5.19
C ALA A 64 -0.57 0.18 -5.64
N ILE A 65 -0.71 -1.10 -5.30
CA ILE A 65 -1.89 -1.89 -5.59
C ILE A 65 -2.38 -2.53 -4.29
N PHE A 66 -3.57 -2.16 -3.84
CA PHE A 66 -4.23 -2.79 -2.71
C PHE A 66 -5.25 -3.81 -3.22
N TYR A 67 -5.09 -5.06 -2.81
CA TYR A 67 -6.05 -6.12 -3.07
C TYR A 67 -6.90 -6.35 -1.83
N ASN A 68 -8.22 -6.12 -1.96
CA ASN A 68 -9.14 -6.24 -0.85
C ASN A 68 -9.41 -7.71 -0.47
N GLY A 69 -9.52 -8.62 -1.45
CA GLY A 69 -9.73 -10.05 -1.16
C GLY A 69 -8.57 -10.67 -0.35
N ASP A 70 -7.34 -10.41 -0.79
CA ASP A 70 -6.13 -10.94 -0.15
C ASP A 70 -5.70 -10.12 1.08
N GLN A 71 -6.22 -8.89 1.25
CA GLN A 71 -5.74 -7.92 2.23
C GLN A 71 -4.22 -7.74 2.13
N LYS A 72 -3.73 -7.43 0.92
CA LYS A 72 -2.31 -7.16 0.66
C LYS A 72 -2.13 -5.85 -0.11
N ILE A 73 -1.02 -5.16 0.15
CA ILE A 73 -0.59 -3.95 -0.55
C ILE A 73 0.73 -4.26 -1.25
N ILE A 74 0.81 -4.00 -2.55
CA ILE A 74 2.04 -4.16 -3.34
C ILE A 74 2.48 -2.77 -3.79
N ILE A 75 3.64 -2.32 -3.34
CA ILE A 75 4.26 -1.07 -3.76
C ILE A 75 5.40 -1.39 -4.72
N GLN A 76 5.43 -0.75 -5.88
CA GLN A 76 6.41 -1.01 -6.94
C GLN A 76 7.09 0.28 -7.40
N GLY A 77 8.34 0.11 -7.83
CA GLY A 77 9.16 1.14 -8.45
C GLY A 77 9.87 1.98 -7.41
N ASN A 78 11.13 1.59 -7.11
CA ASN A 78 11.98 2.21 -6.09
C ASN A 78 11.25 2.33 -4.74
N ALA A 79 10.71 1.22 -4.28
CA ALA A 79 9.91 1.19 -3.07
C ALA A 79 10.83 1.35 -1.84
N VAL A 80 10.52 2.33 -0.99
CA VAL A 80 11.27 2.58 0.25
C VAL A 80 10.30 2.61 1.42
N MET A 81 10.50 1.70 2.37
CA MET A 81 9.81 1.64 3.65
C MET A 81 10.73 2.17 4.74
N LYS A 82 10.22 3.06 5.58
CA LYS A 82 10.86 3.54 6.79
C LYS A 82 9.97 3.19 7.98
N ASP A 83 10.54 2.50 8.97
CA ASP A 83 9.88 2.12 10.23
C ASP A 83 10.75 2.61 11.38
N GLY A 84 10.43 3.80 11.91
CA GLY A 84 11.29 4.49 12.87
C GLY A 84 12.68 4.79 12.29
N GLU A 85 13.72 4.19 12.87
CA GLU A 85 15.12 4.31 12.43
C GLU A 85 15.51 3.30 11.33
N ASN A 86 14.65 2.32 11.06
CA ASN A 86 14.90 1.30 10.05
C ASN A 86 14.50 1.80 8.67
N VAL A 87 15.38 1.60 7.68
CA VAL A 87 15.10 1.94 6.28
C VAL A 87 15.32 0.71 5.42
N ILE A 88 14.26 0.30 4.72
CA ILE A 88 14.25 -0.85 3.83
C ILE A 88 13.91 -0.36 2.43
N SER A 89 14.76 -0.67 1.47
CA SER A 89 14.57 -0.31 0.07
C SER A 89 14.65 -1.53 -0.84
N GLY A 90 13.82 -1.54 -1.88
CA GLY A 90 13.78 -2.59 -2.89
C GLY A 90 12.99 -2.16 -4.12
N ASP A 91 12.88 -3.04 -5.10
CA ASP A 91 12.11 -2.74 -6.31
C ASP A 91 10.61 -2.91 -6.07
N THR A 92 10.25 -3.88 -5.25
CA THR A 92 8.86 -4.18 -4.87
C THR A 92 8.79 -4.49 -3.38
N ILE A 93 7.82 -3.88 -2.70
CA ILE A 93 7.49 -4.16 -1.30
C ILE A 93 6.05 -4.67 -1.26
N THR A 94 5.86 -5.88 -0.73
CA THR A 94 4.54 -6.47 -0.51
C THR A 94 4.25 -6.50 0.99
N PHE A 95 3.15 -5.88 1.40
CA PHE A 95 2.68 -5.88 2.78
C PHE A 95 1.40 -6.71 2.89
N PHE A 96 1.45 -7.78 3.69
CA PHE A 96 0.31 -8.63 4.00
C PHE A 96 -0.34 -8.13 5.30
N LEU A 97 -1.51 -7.49 5.19
CA LEU A 97 -2.20 -6.89 6.34
C LEU A 97 -2.71 -7.96 7.33
N LYS A 98 -3.17 -9.11 6.82
CA LYS A 98 -3.62 -10.25 7.66
C LYS A 98 -2.50 -10.84 8.52
N GLU A 99 -1.29 -10.88 7.99
CA GLU A 99 -0.12 -11.46 8.67
C GLU A 99 0.73 -10.42 9.39
N ASN A 100 0.42 -9.13 9.22
CA ASN A 100 1.25 -8.00 9.64
C ASN A 100 2.72 -8.17 9.20
N ARG A 101 2.93 -8.63 7.96
CA ARG A 101 4.23 -9.04 7.43
C ARG A 101 4.58 -8.30 6.14
N GLY A 102 5.78 -7.73 6.09
CA GLY A 102 6.36 -7.13 4.89
C GLY A 102 7.35 -8.08 4.21
N VAL A 103 7.30 -8.19 2.90
CA VAL A 103 8.28 -8.88 2.05
C VAL A 103 8.84 -7.87 1.06
N VAL A 104 10.16 -7.79 0.97
CA VAL A 104 10.85 -6.88 0.04
C VAL A 104 11.59 -7.70 -0.99
N GLU A 105 11.35 -7.40 -2.24
CA GLU A 105 11.92 -8.09 -3.39
C GLU A 105 12.71 -7.11 -4.24
N SER A 106 13.79 -7.61 -4.83
CA SER A 106 14.59 -6.89 -5.81
C SER A 106 14.65 -7.67 -7.12
N SER A 107 14.43 -6.98 -8.23
CA SER A 107 14.50 -7.52 -9.57
C SER A 107 15.96 -7.63 -9.99
N GLY A 108 16.52 -8.85 -9.96
CA GLY A 108 17.66 -9.36 -10.76
C GLY A 108 19.05 -8.68 -10.63
N ASN A 109 19.11 -7.35 -10.57
CA ASN A 109 20.31 -6.52 -10.48
C ASN A 109 20.19 -5.39 -9.43
N GLY A 110 19.00 -5.12 -8.89
CA GLY A 110 18.85 -4.22 -7.74
C GLY A 110 19.40 -4.88 -6.47
N ARG A 111 20.07 -4.13 -5.60
CA ARG A 111 20.41 -4.63 -4.26
C ARG A 111 19.27 -4.29 -3.32
N VAL A 112 18.71 -5.30 -2.63
CA VAL A 112 17.89 -5.03 -1.45
C VAL A 112 18.82 -4.41 -0.42
N THR A 113 18.52 -3.19 0.01
CA THR A 113 19.26 -2.54 1.10
C THR A 113 18.31 -2.39 2.27
N ALA A 114 18.54 -3.21 3.30
CA ALA A 114 17.90 -3.09 4.59
C ALA A 114 18.94 -2.53 5.55
N THR A 115 18.83 -1.24 5.88
CA THR A 115 19.55 -0.65 7.00
C THR A 115 18.67 -0.87 8.22
N ILE A 116 18.97 -1.96 8.93
CA ILE A 116 18.37 -2.26 10.22
C ILE A 116 19.24 -1.55 11.25
N SER A 117 18.73 -0.45 11.79
CA SER A 117 19.33 0.20 12.94
C SER A 117 18.88 -0.61 14.16
N PRO A 118 19.77 -1.30 14.87
CA PRO A 118 19.38 -1.94 16.11
C PRO A 118 18.96 -0.83 17.07
N ASP A 119 17.71 -0.88 17.55
CA ASP A 119 17.38 -0.24 18.82
C ASP A 119 18.31 -0.87 19.86
N GLU A 120 19.32 -0.11 20.29
CA GLU A 120 19.96 -0.35 21.58
C GLU A 120 18.89 -0.22 22.67
N LYS A 121 18.19 -1.31 22.95
CA LYS A 121 17.80 -1.61 24.32
C LYS A 121 18.85 -2.53 24.91
N ILE A 122 19.92 -1.89 25.38
CA ILE A 122 20.73 -2.45 26.45
C ILE A 122 19.84 -2.41 27.70
N GLU A 123 19.38 -3.56 28.15
CA GLU A 123 19.11 -3.80 29.58
C GLU A 123 19.55 -5.22 29.94
#